data_AF-A0A166J3U1-F1
#
_entry.id   AF-A0A166J3U1-F1
#
_cell.length_a   1.000
_cell.length_b   1.000
_cell.length_c   1.000
_cell.angle_alpha   90.00
_cell.angle_beta   90.00
_cell.angle_gamma   90.00
#
_symmetry.space_group_name_H-M   'P 1'
#
loop_
_entity.id
_entity.type
_entity.pdbx_description
1 polymer ?
#
loop_
_entity_poly.entity_id
_entity_poly.type
_entity_poly.pdbx_seq_one_letter_code
_entity_poly.pdbx_strand_id
1 'polypeptide(L)'
;MIQDIFHSVSSISRGAIKTINSLPTLVRKLFSSFEDTVLNELSNAPIPEGKIHFLTEYAMIYLTRISLHKELLTHIIVSKPTKSLRNQEDDLFLDASGGTPLELHMIWIIISLKINLERKSELYQDSTLRYVFLTTNVNYIIKTITAYPELLKMIGKEYLSKLSNYVVQAAQDYISSIWHRVLHCLRDDGLHYQIPFYNGISRKSVKNRFKAFNTTFEEVCQTQSSMLVPDIHIHCQLHKQMISNLLPAYESFLQKYGMQIQGERYKERYIKYTSEELKFKMLSITEANLALNSFE
;
A
#
# COMPACT_ATOMS: atom_id res chain seq x y z
N MET A 1 -40.55 -55.66 -13.29
CA MET A 1 -40.90 -54.28 -13.73
C MET A 1 -41.06 -53.31 -12.56
N ILE A 2 -42.06 -53.47 -11.66
CA ILE A 2 -42.23 -52.54 -10.52
C ILE A 2 -41.07 -52.62 -9.50
N GLN A 3 -40.63 -53.83 -9.13
CA GLN A 3 -39.46 -54.02 -8.23
C GLN A 3 -38.17 -53.43 -8.81
N ASP A 4 -37.95 -53.55 -10.12
CA ASP A 4 -36.77 -53.00 -10.79
C ASP A 4 -36.77 -51.45 -10.78
N ILE A 5 -37.95 -50.84 -10.89
CA ILE A 5 -38.12 -49.38 -10.74
C ILE A 5 -37.82 -48.97 -9.29
N PHE A 6 -38.30 -49.68 -8.28
CA PHE A 6 -37.98 -49.40 -6.87
C PHE A 6 -36.49 -49.59 -6.55
N HIS A 7 -35.84 -50.61 -7.11
CA HIS A 7 -34.39 -50.81 -6.97
C HIS A 7 -33.59 -49.71 -7.68
N SER A 8 -34.03 -49.26 -8.85
CA SER A 8 -33.42 -48.13 -9.57
C SER A 8 -33.56 -46.83 -8.77
N VAL A 9 -34.76 -46.49 -8.30
CA VAL A 9 -35.02 -45.29 -7.49
C VAL A 9 -34.23 -45.31 -6.18
N SER A 10 -34.14 -46.46 -5.51
CA SER A 10 -33.36 -46.61 -4.27
C SER A 10 -31.83 -46.58 -4.48
N SER A 11 -31.36 -46.95 -5.67
CA SER A 11 -29.96 -46.79 -6.07
C SER A 11 -29.64 -45.33 -6.38
N ILE A 12 -30.51 -44.64 -7.13
CA ILE A 12 -30.40 -43.21 -7.45
C ILE A 12 -30.46 -42.37 -6.17
N SER A 13 -31.39 -42.64 -5.26
CA SER A 13 -31.50 -41.91 -3.99
C SER A 13 -30.26 -42.09 -3.11
N ARG A 14 -29.72 -43.32 -3.05
CA ARG A 14 -28.47 -43.60 -2.33
C ARG A 14 -27.27 -42.90 -2.97
N GLY A 15 -27.21 -42.85 -4.30
CA GLY A 15 -26.21 -42.08 -5.04
C GLY A 15 -26.29 -40.58 -4.73
N ALA A 16 -27.49 -40.01 -4.76
CA ALA A 16 -27.74 -38.61 -4.42
C ALA A 16 -27.34 -38.29 -2.97
N ILE A 17 -27.71 -39.13 -2.00
CA ILE A 17 -27.32 -38.98 -0.59
C ILE A 17 -25.80 -39.01 -0.43
N LYS A 18 -25.10 -39.94 -1.11
CA LYS A 18 -23.63 -39.98 -1.08
C LYS A 18 -23.01 -38.70 -1.62
N THR A 19 -23.51 -38.19 -2.75
CA THR A 19 -23.03 -36.93 -3.33
C THR A 19 -23.25 -35.76 -2.38
N ILE A 20 -24.45 -35.62 -1.82
CA ILE A 20 -24.79 -34.58 -0.84
C ILE A 20 -23.87 -34.64 0.39
N ASN A 21 -23.62 -35.85 0.91
CA ASN A 21 -22.74 -36.02 2.07
C ASN A 21 -21.26 -35.74 1.75
N SER A 22 -20.83 -35.92 0.50
CA SER A 22 -19.46 -35.62 0.05
C SER A 22 -19.23 -34.14 -0.26
N LEU A 23 -20.30 -33.39 -0.60
CA LEU A 23 -20.23 -32.01 -1.06
C LEU A 23 -19.56 -31.07 -0.04
N PRO A 24 -19.88 -31.09 1.27
CA PRO A 24 -19.19 -30.26 2.25
C PRO A 24 -17.68 -30.46 2.28
N THR A 25 -17.24 -31.72 2.15
CA THR A 25 -15.81 -32.07 2.12
C THR A 25 -15.14 -31.51 0.87
N LEU A 26 -15.80 -31.56 -0.29
CA LEU A 26 -15.29 -30.97 -1.52
C LEU A 26 -15.20 -29.45 -1.43
N VAL A 27 -16.25 -28.80 -0.91
CA VAL A 27 -16.26 -27.33 -0.72
C VAL A 27 -15.12 -26.89 0.20
N ARG A 28 -14.92 -27.56 1.35
CA ARG A 28 -13.80 -27.25 2.27
C ARG A 28 -12.44 -27.42 1.60
N LYS A 29 -12.26 -28.47 0.79
CA LYS A 29 -11.02 -28.66 0.02
C LYS A 29 -10.80 -27.57 -1.02
N LEU A 30 -11.86 -27.14 -1.72
CA LEU A 30 -11.79 -26.05 -2.69
C LEU A 30 -11.41 -24.72 -2.02
N PHE A 31 -11.99 -24.41 -0.85
CA PHE A 31 -11.62 -23.24 -0.06
C PHE A 31 -10.13 -23.28 0.32
N SER A 32 -9.67 -24.38 0.91
CA SER A 32 -8.25 -24.49 1.32
C SER A 32 -7.27 -24.47 0.14
N SER A 33 -7.67 -25.05 -1.01
CA SER A 33 -6.88 -24.98 -2.24
C SER A 33 -6.83 -23.57 -2.80
N PHE A 34 -7.94 -22.83 -2.76
CA PHE A 34 -8.00 -21.45 -3.23
C PHE A 34 -7.15 -20.54 -2.34
N GLU A 35 -7.24 -20.71 -1.03
CA GLU A 35 -6.37 -20.10 -0.02
C GLU A 35 -4.88 -20.28 -0.32
N ASP A 36 -4.46 -21.53 -0.55
CA ASP A 36 -3.08 -21.84 -0.91
C ASP A 36 -2.66 -21.20 -2.22
N THR A 37 -3.57 -21.17 -3.20
CA THR A 37 -3.32 -20.57 -4.52
C THR A 37 -3.11 -19.07 -4.40
N VAL A 38 -3.92 -18.37 -3.62
CA VAL A 38 -3.78 -16.92 -3.40
C VAL A 38 -2.48 -16.61 -2.64
N LEU A 39 -2.18 -17.36 -1.57
CA LEU A 39 -0.99 -17.12 -0.76
C LEU A 39 0.32 -17.39 -1.52
N ASN A 40 0.34 -18.46 -2.32
CA ASN A 40 1.53 -18.97 -2.99
C ASN A 40 1.54 -18.70 -4.51
N GLU A 41 0.78 -17.71 -4.99
CA GLU A 41 0.82 -17.33 -6.40
C GLU A 41 2.21 -16.77 -6.75
N LEU A 42 2.93 -17.43 -7.67
CA LEU A 42 4.34 -17.16 -8.01
C LEU A 42 4.54 -16.47 -9.36
N SER A 43 3.53 -15.82 -9.95
CA SER A 43 3.78 -15.08 -11.20
C SER A 43 4.87 -14.02 -10.99
N ASN A 44 5.94 -14.14 -11.78
CA ASN A 44 7.22 -13.44 -11.57
C ASN A 44 7.40 -12.19 -12.46
N ALA A 45 6.35 -11.75 -13.14
CA ALA A 45 6.44 -10.58 -14.01
C ALA A 45 5.94 -9.33 -13.28
N PRO A 46 6.76 -8.27 -13.11
CA PRO A 46 6.25 -6.98 -12.67
C PRO A 46 5.25 -6.47 -13.70
N ILE A 47 4.07 -6.07 -13.24
CA ILE A 47 3.05 -5.52 -14.12
C ILE A 47 3.50 -4.10 -14.51
N PRO A 48 3.52 -3.74 -15.80
CA PRO A 48 3.78 -2.37 -16.19
C PRO A 48 2.78 -1.41 -15.52
N GLU A 49 3.28 -0.33 -14.94
CA GLU A 49 2.49 0.83 -14.48
C GLU A 49 1.68 0.65 -13.17
N GLY A 50 1.96 -0.37 -12.34
CA GLY A 50 1.35 -0.44 -11.00
C GLY A 50 -0.18 -0.64 -11.00
N LYS A 51 -0.70 -1.21 -12.10
CA LYS A 51 -2.12 -1.53 -12.29
C LYS A 51 -2.62 -2.57 -11.28
N ILE A 52 -3.95 -2.72 -11.22
CA ILE A 52 -4.61 -3.78 -10.45
C ILE A 52 -4.10 -5.13 -10.96
N HIS A 53 -3.59 -5.94 -10.04
CA HIS A 53 -3.08 -7.26 -10.32
C HIS A 53 -4.24 -8.23 -10.58
N PHE A 54 -4.12 -9.12 -11.56
CA PHE A 54 -5.17 -10.07 -11.92
C PHE A 54 -5.62 -10.92 -10.72
N LEU A 55 -4.68 -11.31 -9.84
CA LEU A 55 -4.97 -12.05 -8.62
C LEU A 55 -5.87 -11.27 -7.67
N THR A 56 -5.67 -9.95 -7.57
CA THR A 56 -6.49 -9.06 -6.73
C THR A 56 -7.92 -9.07 -7.23
N GLU A 57 -8.12 -8.80 -8.52
CA GLU A 57 -9.45 -8.80 -9.14
C GLU A 57 -10.13 -10.17 -9.03
N TYR A 58 -9.40 -11.24 -9.37
CA TYR A 58 -9.88 -12.61 -9.29
C TYR A 58 -10.32 -12.94 -7.86
N ALA A 59 -9.46 -12.71 -6.86
CA ALA A 59 -9.79 -13.05 -5.48
C ALA A 59 -11.00 -12.26 -4.98
N MET A 60 -11.07 -10.96 -5.28
CA MET A 60 -12.20 -10.14 -4.86
C MET A 60 -13.52 -10.54 -5.56
N ILE A 61 -13.51 -10.93 -6.84
CA ILE A 61 -14.70 -11.49 -7.51
C ILE A 61 -15.20 -12.73 -6.79
N TYR A 62 -14.30 -13.64 -6.41
CA TYR A 62 -14.66 -14.86 -5.69
C TYR A 62 -15.22 -14.56 -4.31
N LEU A 63 -14.59 -13.67 -3.55
CA LEU A 63 -15.07 -13.26 -2.23
C LEU A 63 -16.46 -12.62 -2.32
N THR A 64 -16.69 -11.74 -3.30
CA THR A 64 -18.01 -11.16 -3.55
C THR A 64 -19.04 -12.26 -3.83
N ARG A 65 -18.73 -13.25 -4.68
CA ARG A 65 -19.65 -14.36 -4.98
C ARG A 65 -19.92 -15.25 -3.76
N ILE A 66 -18.89 -15.56 -2.98
CA ILE A 66 -19.04 -16.34 -1.73
C ILE A 66 -19.97 -15.60 -0.76
N SER A 67 -19.84 -14.27 -0.65
CA SER A 67 -20.66 -13.47 0.27
C SER A 67 -22.16 -13.55 -0.03
N LEU A 68 -22.54 -13.71 -1.30
CA LEU A 68 -23.94 -13.87 -1.72
C LEU A 68 -24.54 -15.22 -1.29
N HIS A 69 -23.71 -16.19 -0.95
CA HIS A 69 -24.12 -17.52 -0.50
C HIS A 69 -23.77 -17.78 0.97
N LYS A 70 -23.63 -16.71 1.77
CA LYS A 70 -23.21 -16.76 3.18
C LYS A 70 -23.99 -17.78 4.00
N GLU A 71 -25.31 -17.76 3.95
CA GLU A 71 -26.17 -18.62 4.80
C GLU A 71 -25.86 -20.10 4.58
N LEU A 72 -25.84 -20.53 3.31
CA LEU A 72 -25.54 -21.91 2.93
C LEU A 72 -24.10 -22.30 3.31
N LEU A 73 -23.14 -21.44 2.99
CA LEU A 73 -21.72 -21.74 3.21
C LEU A 73 -21.33 -21.73 4.68
N THR A 74 -22.04 -21.00 5.54
CA THR A 74 -21.81 -21.00 7.00
C THR A 74 -22.09 -22.37 7.61
N HIS A 75 -23.07 -23.11 7.09
CA HIS A 75 -23.34 -24.49 7.54
C HIS A 75 -22.30 -25.50 7.04
N ILE A 76 -21.63 -25.20 5.93
CA ILE A 76 -20.62 -26.08 5.33
C ILE A 76 -19.24 -25.82 5.94
N ILE A 77 -18.84 -24.56 6.10
CA ILE A 77 -17.54 -24.16 6.63
C ILE A 77 -17.64 -24.02 8.15
N VAL A 78 -17.19 -25.06 8.86
CA VAL A 78 -17.38 -25.21 10.32
C VAL A 78 -16.09 -25.11 11.12
N SER A 79 -14.93 -25.06 10.45
CA SER A 79 -13.60 -25.00 11.06
C SER A 79 -12.90 -23.72 10.65
N LYS A 80 -12.17 -23.09 11.57
CA LYS A 80 -11.37 -21.89 11.28
C LYS A 80 -10.16 -22.22 10.38
N PRO A 81 -9.56 -21.22 9.70
CA PRO A 81 -8.26 -21.39 9.06
C PRO A 81 -7.22 -21.88 10.07
N THR A 82 -6.44 -22.89 9.71
CA THR A 82 -5.40 -23.47 10.59
C THR A 82 -3.98 -23.12 10.15
N LYS A 83 -3.83 -22.51 8.98
CA LYS A 83 -2.52 -22.16 8.42
C LYS A 83 -2.10 -20.79 8.94
N SER A 84 -0.96 -20.75 9.63
CA SER A 84 -0.34 -19.48 10.03
C SER A 84 0.11 -18.72 8.79
N LEU A 85 -0.17 -17.41 8.79
CA LEU A 85 0.23 -16.49 7.74
C LEU A 85 1.69 -16.03 7.90
N ARG A 86 2.39 -16.52 8.93
CA ARG A 86 3.75 -16.12 9.33
C ARG A 86 3.88 -14.63 9.62
N ASN A 87 2.77 -13.99 9.97
CA ASN A 87 2.68 -12.60 10.41
C ASN A 87 1.91 -12.60 11.75
N GLN A 88 2.61 -12.23 12.84
CA GLN A 88 2.04 -12.30 14.19
C GLN A 88 0.83 -11.38 14.36
N GLU A 89 0.83 -10.18 13.79
CA GLU A 89 -0.26 -9.23 13.95
C GLU A 89 -1.54 -9.68 13.24
N ASP A 90 -1.39 -10.34 12.10
CA ASP A 90 -2.52 -10.85 11.33
C ASP A 90 -3.08 -12.16 11.91
N ASP A 91 -2.21 -13.05 12.40
CA ASP A 91 -2.63 -14.27 13.11
C ASP A 91 -3.38 -13.90 14.41
N LEU A 92 -2.86 -12.94 15.19
CA LEU A 92 -3.53 -12.43 16.41
C LEU A 92 -4.90 -11.79 16.11
N PHE A 93 -5.03 -11.09 14.99
CA PHE A 93 -6.30 -10.50 14.58
C PHE A 93 -7.36 -11.59 14.30
N LEU A 94 -6.99 -12.64 13.57
CA LEU A 94 -7.88 -13.75 13.26
C LEU A 94 -8.30 -14.54 14.51
N ASP A 95 -7.38 -14.71 15.47
CA ASP A 95 -7.65 -15.39 16.73
C ASP A 95 -8.58 -14.59 17.64
N ALA A 96 -8.38 -13.26 17.70
CA ALA A 96 -9.22 -12.34 18.47
C ALA A 96 -10.60 -12.10 17.81
N SER A 97 -10.70 -12.29 16.50
CA SER A 97 -11.95 -12.08 15.77
C SER A 97 -13.01 -13.12 16.14
N GLY A 98 -14.16 -12.64 16.62
CA GLY A 98 -15.33 -13.44 16.98
C GLY A 98 -16.17 -13.91 15.79
N GLY A 99 -15.66 -13.77 14.56
CA GLY A 99 -16.36 -14.14 13.34
C GLY A 99 -16.66 -15.65 13.23
N THR A 100 -17.66 -15.99 12.43
CA THR A 100 -17.91 -17.38 12.02
C THR A 100 -16.71 -17.94 11.27
N PRO A 101 -16.53 -19.28 11.21
CA PRO A 101 -15.43 -19.87 10.47
C PRO A 101 -15.35 -19.40 9.00
N LEU A 102 -16.49 -19.25 8.32
CA LEU A 102 -16.54 -18.70 6.97
C LEU A 102 -15.99 -17.28 6.90
N GLU A 103 -16.41 -16.39 7.80
CA GLU A 103 -15.93 -14.99 7.85
C GLU A 103 -14.42 -14.93 8.09
N LEU A 104 -13.89 -15.80 8.97
CA LEU A 104 -12.45 -15.90 9.22
C LEU A 104 -11.68 -16.39 7.99
N HIS A 105 -12.20 -17.36 7.24
CA HIS A 105 -11.63 -17.77 5.95
C HIS A 105 -11.62 -16.62 4.92
N MET A 106 -12.68 -15.82 4.87
CA MET A 106 -12.74 -14.65 3.97
C MET A 106 -11.67 -13.61 4.30
N ILE A 107 -11.52 -13.28 5.59
CA ILE A 107 -10.47 -12.36 6.06
C ILE A 107 -9.08 -12.95 5.78
N TRP A 108 -8.89 -14.25 6.04
CA TRP A 108 -7.63 -14.95 5.79
C TRP A 108 -7.21 -14.89 4.32
N ILE A 109 -8.16 -15.03 3.38
CA ILE A 109 -7.88 -14.89 1.94
C ILE A 109 -7.42 -13.46 1.61
N ILE A 110 -8.05 -12.43 2.19
CA ILE A 110 -7.65 -11.04 1.97
C ILE A 110 -6.26 -10.77 2.56
N ILE A 111 -5.95 -11.29 3.75
CA ILE A 111 -4.61 -11.18 4.33
C ILE A 111 -3.59 -11.88 3.43
N SER A 112 -3.88 -13.09 2.97
CA SER A 112 -3.01 -13.85 2.07
C SER A 112 -2.73 -13.12 0.78
N LEU A 113 -3.76 -12.51 0.20
CA LEU A 113 -3.63 -11.67 -0.98
C LEU A 113 -2.72 -10.46 -0.70
N LYS A 114 -2.92 -9.75 0.41
CA LYS A 114 -2.07 -8.62 0.81
C LYS A 114 -0.60 -9.04 0.95
N ILE A 115 -0.32 -10.13 1.67
CA ILE A 115 1.05 -10.65 1.85
C ILE A 115 1.67 -11.05 0.50
N ASN A 116 0.88 -11.65 -0.40
CA ASN A 116 1.35 -12.00 -1.73
C ASN A 116 1.69 -10.75 -2.56
N LEU A 117 0.86 -9.70 -2.50
CA LEU A 117 1.12 -8.41 -3.13
C LEU A 117 2.37 -7.72 -2.56
N GLU A 118 2.61 -7.81 -1.25
CA GLU A 118 3.84 -7.31 -0.61
C GLU A 118 5.08 -7.97 -1.19
N ARG A 119 5.10 -9.31 -1.27
CA ARG A 119 6.20 -10.06 -1.89
C ARG A 119 6.39 -9.67 -3.35
N LYS A 120 5.30 -9.52 -4.11
CA LYS A 120 5.37 -9.09 -5.52
C LYS A 120 5.89 -7.68 -5.68
N SER A 121 5.60 -6.79 -4.74
CA SER A 121 6.12 -5.43 -4.76
C SER A 121 7.65 -5.42 -4.71
N GLU A 122 8.30 -6.41 -4.08
CA GLU A 122 9.76 -6.49 -4.00
C GLU A 122 10.45 -6.71 -5.36
N LEU A 123 9.69 -7.10 -6.40
CA LEU A 123 10.19 -7.22 -7.77
C LEU A 123 10.46 -5.85 -8.42
N TYR A 124 9.85 -4.77 -7.93
CA TYR A 124 10.13 -3.42 -8.44
C TYR A 124 11.37 -2.84 -7.74
N GLN A 125 12.35 -2.41 -8.54
CA GLN A 125 13.54 -1.72 -8.03
C GLN A 125 13.20 -0.29 -7.55
N ASP A 126 12.23 0.36 -8.20
CA ASP A 126 11.79 1.71 -7.87
C ASP A 126 10.79 1.69 -6.70
N SER A 127 11.14 2.31 -5.58
CA SER A 127 10.29 2.46 -4.39
C SER A 127 8.95 3.13 -4.68
N THR A 128 8.89 4.02 -5.67
CA THR A 128 7.66 4.68 -6.13
C THR A 128 6.71 3.67 -6.75
N LEU A 129 7.22 2.81 -7.63
CA LEU A 129 6.41 1.77 -8.26
C LEU A 129 5.92 0.74 -7.23
N ARG A 130 6.75 0.41 -6.23
CA ARG A 130 6.34 -0.43 -5.09
C ARG A 130 5.14 0.15 -4.36
N TYR A 131 5.24 1.43 -3.97
CA TYR A 131 4.20 2.15 -3.27
C TYR A 131 2.90 2.23 -4.10
N VAL A 132 3.00 2.64 -5.36
CA VAL A 132 1.84 2.76 -6.26
C VAL A 132 1.16 1.40 -6.44
N PHE A 133 1.92 0.35 -6.73
CA PHE A 133 1.37 -1.00 -6.90
C PHE A 133 0.60 -1.48 -5.67
N LEU A 134 1.20 -1.36 -4.47
CA LEU A 134 0.57 -1.79 -3.22
C LEU A 134 -0.70 -1.00 -2.93
N THR A 135 -0.64 0.32 -2.97
CA THR A 135 -1.78 1.16 -2.62
C THR A 135 -2.90 1.06 -3.66
N THR A 136 -2.59 0.93 -4.95
CA THR A 136 -3.60 0.66 -5.99
C THR A 136 -4.36 -0.63 -5.71
N ASN A 137 -3.65 -1.73 -5.43
CA ASN A 137 -4.29 -3.03 -5.20
C ASN A 137 -5.07 -3.08 -3.88
N VAL A 138 -4.51 -2.54 -2.79
CA VAL A 138 -5.20 -2.51 -1.49
C VAL A 138 -6.40 -1.56 -1.54
N ASN A 139 -6.31 -0.41 -2.21
CA ASN A 139 -7.47 0.47 -2.41
C ASN A 139 -8.55 -0.20 -3.26
N TYR A 140 -8.20 -1.00 -4.26
CA TYR A 140 -9.17 -1.80 -4.98
C TYR A 140 -9.91 -2.77 -4.04
N ILE A 141 -9.18 -3.50 -3.19
CA ILE A 141 -9.78 -4.39 -2.17
C ILE A 141 -10.74 -3.62 -1.26
N ILE A 142 -10.32 -2.47 -0.72
CA ILE A 142 -11.14 -1.61 0.14
C ILE A 142 -12.40 -1.15 -0.58
N LYS A 143 -12.28 -0.66 -1.81
CA LYS A 143 -13.40 -0.20 -2.65
C LYS A 143 -14.38 -1.34 -2.91
N THR A 144 -13.89 -2.53 -3.24
CA THR A 144 -14.74 -3.71 -3.45
C THR A 144 -15.47 -4.10 -2.17
N ILE A 145 -14.78 -4.22 -1.03
CA ILE A 145 -15.43 -4.55 0.26
C ILE A 145 -16.53 -3.53 0.57
N THR A 146 -16.25 -2.23 0.37
CA THR A 146 -17.20 -1.15 0.65
C THR A 146 -18.41 -1.16 -0.29
N ALA A 147 -18.22 -1.56 -1.55
CA ALA A 147 -19.28 -1.60 -2.56
C ALA A 147 -20.28 -2.75 -2.35
N TYR A 148 -19.90 -3.83 -1.65
CA TYR A 148 -20.74 -5.02 -1.44
C TYR A 148 -21.14 -5.17 0.04
N PRO A 149 -22.39 -4.85 0.43
CA PRO A 149 -22.80 -4.83 1.84
C PRO A 149 -22.65 -6.17 2.58
N GLU A 150 -22.94 -7.30 1.94
CA GLU A 150 -22.78 -8.62 2.56
C GLU A 150 -21.31 -8.96 2.79
N LEU A 151 -20.44 -8.61 1.83
CA LEU A 151 -19.00 -8.75 1.99
C LEU A 151 -18.49 -7.85 3.12
N LEU A 152 -18.91 -6.58 3.16
CA LEU A 152 -18.57 -5.65 4.25
C LEU A 152 -19.00 -6.19 5.63
N LYS A 153 -20.20 -6.76 5.72
CA LYS A 153 -20.71 -7.37 6.95
C LYS A 153 -19.88 -8.58 7.40
N MET A 154 -19.44 -9.40 6.45
CA MET A 154 -18.61 -10.57 6.73
C MET A 154 -17.17 -10.22 7.12
N ILE A 155 -16.56 -9.25 6.44
CA ILE A 155 -15.19 -8.80 6.73
C ILE A 155 -15.12 -7.95 8.00
N GLY A 156 -16.16 -7.15 8.24
CA GLY A 156 -16.23 -6.26 9.39
C GLY A 156 -15.49 -4.94 9.20
N LYS A 157 -16.01 -3.89 9.85
CA LYS A 157 -15.43 -2.54 9.80
C LYS A 157 -14.03 -2.47 10.42
N GLU A 158 -13.73 -3.34 11.36
CA GLU A 158 -12.44 -3.37 12.04
C GLU A 158 -11.31 -3.77 11.09
N TYR A 159 -11.47 -4.87 10.36
CA TYR A 159 -10.47 -5.28 9.37
C TYR A 159 -10.40 -4.32 8.17
N LEU A 160 -11.55 -3.76 7.75
CA LEU A 160 -11.56 -2.70 6.73
C LEU A 160 -10.73 -1.48 7.19
N SER A 161 -10.87 -1.08 8.46
CA SER A 161 -10.06 0.00 9.05
C SER A 161 -8.56 -0.36 9.07
N LYS A 162 -8.21 -1.63 9.37
CA LYS A 162 -6.82 -2.11 9.29
C LYS A 162 -6.23 -1.95 7.88
N LEU A 163 -6.99 -2.29 6.84
CA LEU A 163 -6.58 -2.08 5.44
C LEU A 163 -6.43 -0.60 5.09
N SER A 164 -7.36 0.26 5.52
CA SER A 164 -7.25 1.71 5.30
C SER A 164 -6.02 2.30 6.00
N ASN A 165 -5.76 1.90 7.24
CA ASN A 165 -4.57 2.33 7.98
C ASN A 165 -3.27 1.89 7.31
N TYR A 166 -3.25 0.68 6.73
CA TYR A 166 -2.12 0.20 5.94
C TYR A 166 -1.81 1.13 4.75
N VAL A 167 -2.84 1.57 4.01
CA VAL A 167 -2.65 2.50 2.87
C VAL A 167 -2.11 3.84 3.34
N VAL A 168 -2.64 4.38 4.45
CA VAL A 168 -2.16 5.63 5.06
C VAL A 168 -0.69 5.49 5.49
N GLN A 169 -0.33 4.40 6.15
CA GLN A 169 1.04 4.14 6.59
C GLN A 169 2.00 4.01 5.40
N ALA A 170 1.62 3.26 4.37
CA ALA A 170 2.42 3.12 3.16
C ALA A 170 2.67 4.47 2.47
N ALA A 171 1.67 5.36 2.45
CA ALA A 171 1.82 6.71 1.93
C ALA A 171 2.76 7.58 2.79
N GLN A 172 2.65 7.48 4.11
CA GLN A 172 3.53 8.17 5.06
C GLN A 172 4.99 7.71 4.91
N ASP A 173 5.22 6.40 4.83
CA ASP A 173 6.56 5.82 4.69
C ASP A 173 7.20 6.24 3.36
N TYR A 174 6.43 6.16 2.27
CA TYR A 174 6.87 6.57 0.93
C TYR A 174 7.27 8.06 0.91
N ILE A 175 6.37 8.95 1.33
CA ILE A 175 6.63 10.39 1.34
C ILE A 175 7.81 10.71 2.27
N SER A 176 7.85 10.13 3.47
CA SER A 176 8.96 10.35 4.40
C SER A 176 10.29 9.91 3.82
N SER A 177 10.35 8.77 3.12
CA SER A 177 11.59 8.27 2.50
C SER A 177 12.16 9.23 1.45
N ILE A 178 11.29 9.83 0.63
CA ILE A 178 11.66 10.77 -0.42
C ILE A 178 12.18 12.07 0.18
N TRP A 179 11.40 12.65 1.09
CA TRP A 179 11.74 13.96 1.65
C TRP A 179 12.82 13.91 2.70
N HIS A 180 13.08 12.76 3.31
CA HIS A 180 14.23 12.57 4.18
C HIS A 180 15.54 12.96 3.48
N ARG A 181 15.69 12.63 2.19
CA ARG A 181 16.87 13.01 1.39
C ARG A 181 17.01 14.54 1.25
N VAL A 182 15.90 15.23 1.03
CA VAL A 182 15.85 16.70 0.92
C VAL A 182 16.19 17.35 2.26
N LEU A 183 15.54 16.90 3.35
CA LEU A 183 15.77 17.41 4.70
C LEU A 183 17.18 17.13 5.21
N HIS A 184 17.77 16.00 4.82
CA HIS A 184 19.17 15.69 5.12
C HIS A 184 20.13 16.74 4.53
N CYS A 185 19.78 17.31 3.37
CA CYS A 185 20.54 18.42 2.79
C CYS A 185 20.45 19.72 3.59
N LEU A 186 19.63 19.80 4.64
CA LEU A 186 19.46 20.99 5.47
C LEU A 186 20.01 20.82 6.90
N ARG A 187 20.75 19.74 7.15
CA ARG A 187 21.40 19.46 8.43
C ARG A 187 22.77 20.15 8.56
N ASP A 188 23.17 20.37 9.80
CA ASP A 188 24.45 21.00 10.18
C ASP A 188 25.67 20.06 10.10
N ASP A 189 25.42 18.77 9.93
CA ASP A 189 26.41 17.70 9.96
C ASP A 189 27.46 17.86 8.86
N GLY A 190 28.75 17.72 9.20
CA GLY A 190 29.84 17.81 8.21
C GLY A 190 30.08 19.20 7.60
N LEU A 191 29.43 20.25 8.11
CA LEU A 191 29.70 21.64 7.70
C LEU A 191 30.85 22.30 8.50
N HIS A 192 31.10 21.77 9.70
CA HIS A 192 32.12 22.22 10.62
C HIS A 192 33.39 21.39 10.43
N TYR A 193 34.55 22.05 10.45
CA TYR A 193 35.81 21.36 10.70
C TYR A 193 36.23 21.64 12.15
N GLN A 194 36.58 20.58 12.88
CA GLN A 194 37.15 20.68 14.22
C GLN A 194 38.67 20.64 14.07
N ILE A 195 39.32 21.79 14.21
CA ILE A 195 40.77 21.88 14.43
C ILE A 195 40.94 22.35 15.89
N PRO A 196 41.94 21.86 16.65
CA PRO A 196 42.22 22.38 17.97
C PRO A 196 42.30 23.92 17.92
N PHE A 197 41.53 24.59 18.79
CA PHE A 197 41.45 26.05 18.94
C PHE A 197 40.77 26.85 17.81
N TYR A 198 40.25 26.20 16.74
CA TYR A 198 39.47 26.88 15.70
C TYR A 198 38.25 26.05 15.26
N ASN A 199 37.06 26.52 15.63
CA ASN A 199 35.80 26.05 15.06
C ASN A 199 35.42 26.98 13.89
N GLY A 200 35.49 26.46 12.67
CA GLY A 200 35.13 27.21 11.46
C GLY A 200 34.14 26.47 10.57
N ILE A 201 33.34 27.23 9.83
CA ILE A 201 32.41 26.70 8.82
C ILE A 201 33.15 26.64 7.48
N SER A 202 33.12 25.47 6.83
CA SER A 202 33.68 25.32 5.49
C SER A 202 32.74 25.93 4.45
N ARG A 203 33.13 27.08 3.88
CA ARG A 203 32.41 27.72 2.75
C ARG A 203 32.19 26.77 1.57
N LYS A 204 33.14 25.87 1.31
CA LYS A 204 33.03 24.83 0.27
C LYS A 204 31.95 23.81 0.63
N SER A 205 31.90 23.35 1.87
CA SER A 205 30.90 22.39 2.34
C SER A 205 29.49 22.98 2.31
N VAL A 206 29.31 24.24 2.73
CA VAL A 206 28.04 24.97 2.62
C VAL A 206 27.57 25.06 1.17
N LYS A 207 28.45 25.48 0.24
CA LYS A 207 28.12 25.55 -1.19
C LYS A 207 27.71 24.18 -1.76
N ASN A 208 28.43 23.13 -1.40
CA ASN A 208 28.10 21.77 -1.83
C ASN A 208 26.75 21.31 -1.27
N ARG A 209 26.41 21.71 -0.05
CA ARG A 209 25.14 21.36 0.60
C ARG A 209 23.94 22.04 -0.08
N PHE A 210 24.05 23.33 -0.40
CA PHE A 210 23.04 24.03 -1.20
C PHE A 210 22.88 23.43 -2.61
N LYS A 211 23.99 23.04 -3.26
CA LYS A 211 23.93 22.35 -4.56
C LYS A 211 23.23 21.00 -4.45
N ALA A 212 23.57 20.21 -3.43
CA ALA A 212 22.94 18.91 -3.16
C ALA A 212 21.44 19.07 -2.87
N PHE A 213 21.05 20.09 -2.12
CA PHE A 213 19.65 20.44 -1.89
C PHE A 213 18.92 20.72 -3.21
N ASN A 214 19.43 21.61 -4.06
CA ASN A 214 18.78 21.96 -5.33
C ASN A 214 18.59 20.73 -6.22
N THR A 215 19.64 19.92 -6.39
CA THR A 215 19.58 18.69 -7.20
C THR A 215 18.58 17.69 -6.62
N THR A 216 18.65 17.41 -5.31
CA THR A 216 17.75 16.44 -4.66
C THR A 216 16.30 16.91 -4.71
N PHE A 217 16.05 18.20 -4.47
CA PHE A 217 14.70 18.77 -4.54
C PHE A 217 14.13 18.69 -5.96
N GLU A 218 14.93 18.98 -6.99
CA GLU A 218 14.50 18.87 -8.38
C GLU A 218 14.18 17.43 -8.79
N GLU A 219 15.01 16.46 -8.40
CA GLU A 219 14.75 15.03 -8.61
C GLU A 219 13.43 14.59 -7.96
N VAL A 220 13.19 15.02 -6.72
CA VAL A 220 11.94 14.72 -5.99
C VAL A 220 10.74 15.35 -6.69
N CYS A 221 10.84 16.63 -7.07
CA CYS A 221 9.77 17.31 -7.78
C CYS A 221 9.43 16.62 -9.11
N GLN A 222 10.45 16.23 -9.87
CA GLN A 222 10.27 15.54 -11.14
C GLN A 222 9.56 14.19 -10.94
N THR A 223 10.05 13.37 -10.01
CA THR A 223 9.49 12.06 -9.69
C THR A 223 8.03 12.17 -9.24
N GLN A 224 7.72 13.15 -8.37
CA GLN A 224 6.36 13.36 -7.86
C GLN A 224 5.39 13.91 -8.92
N SER A 225 5.87 14.68 -9.89
CA SER A 225 5.03 15.30 -10.93
C SER A 225 4.51 14.34 -12.00
N SER A 226 5.17 13.19 -12.18
CA SER A 226 4.80 12.17 -13.17
C SER A 226 4.12 10.95 -12.52
N MET A 227 3.79 11.02 -11.23
CA MET A 227 3.29 9.89 -10.47
C MET A 227 1.76 9.87 -10.46
N LEU A 228 1.16 8.77 -10.90
CA LEU A 228 -0.25 8.48 -10.65
C LEU A 228 -0.45 8.23 -9.15
N VAL A 229 -1.47 8.85 -8.56
CA VAL A 229 -1.65 8.87 -7.10
C VAL A 229 -2.90 8.08 -6.74
N PRO A 230 -2.77 6.86 -6.19
CA PRO A 230 -3.93 5.99 -5.97
C PRO A 230 -4.96 6.54 -4.98
N ASP A 231 -4.54 7.36 -4.01
CA ASP A 231 -5.41 8.16 -3.15
C ASP A 231 -4.88 9.60 -3.07
N ILE A 232 -5.54 10.48 -3.84
CA ILE A 232 -5.13 11.87 -3.95
C ILE A 232 -5.33 12.66 -2.65
N HIS A 233 -6.30 12.28 -1.81
CA HIS A 233 -6.59 13.00 -0.57
C HIS A 233 -5.49 12.77 0.47
N ILE A 234 -5.12 11.50 0.69
CA ILE A 234 -4.01 11.14 1.59
C ILE A 234 -2.71 11.81 1.12
N HIS A 235 -2.44 11.78 -0.19
CA HIS A 235 -1.25 12.40 -0.76
C HIS A 235 -1.23 13.92 -0.56
N CYS A 236 -2.35 14.62 -0.81
CA CYS A 236 -2.47 16.05 -0.58
C CYS A 236 -2.23 16.42 0.90
N GLN A 237 -2.80 15.65 1.83
CA GLN A 237 -2.62 15.87 3.27
C GLN A 237 -1.16 15.75 3.68
N LEU A 238 -0.50 14.66 3.24
CA LEU A 238 0.91 14.43 3.54
C LEU A 238 1.81 15.47 2.87
N HIS A 239 1.47 15.94 1.66
CA HIS A 239 2.22 16.99 1.00
C HIS A 239 2.16 18.32 1.75
N LYS A 240 0.99 18.69 2.31
CA LYS A 240 0.85 19.86 3.18
C LYS A 240 1.73 19.73 4.44
N GLN A 241 1.74 18.56 5.05
CA GLN A 241 2.61 18.28 6.20
C GLN A 241 4.09 18.43 5.82
N MET A 242 4.48 17.97 4.62
CA MET A 242 5.84 18.12 4.13
C MET A 242 6.25 19.57 3.92
N ILE A 243 5.39 20.40 3.34
CA ILE A 243 5.62 21.85 3.20
C ILE A 243 5.85 22.48 4.58
N SER A 244 5.01 22.12 5.57
CA SER A 244 5.12 22.63 6.94
C SER A 244 6.43 22.26 7.64
N ASN A 245 7.08 21.15 7.24
CA ASN A 245 8.36 20.71 7.79
C ASN A 245 9.55 21.29 7.01
N LEU A 246 9.44 21.38 5.68
CA LEU A 246 10.54 21.78 4.81
C LEU A 246 10.83 23.27 4.90
N LEU A 247 9.80 24.12 4.89
CA LEU A 247 9.99 25.57 4.85
C LEU A 247 10.78 26.10 6.07
N PRO A 248 10.43 25.74 7.32
CA PRO A 248 11.19 26.20 8.48
C PRO A 248 12.63 25.69 8.48
N ALA A 249 12.86 24.45 8.04
CA ALA A 249 14.20 23.88 7.93
C ALA A 249 15.05 24.62 6.89
N TYR A 250 14.46 24.93 5.72
CA TYR A 250 15.14 25.67 4.66
C TYR A 250 15.47 27.10 5.08
N GLU A 251 14.52 27.80 5.70
CA GLU A 251 14.70 29.16 6.20
C GLU A 251 15.78 29.24 7.27
N SER A 252 15.76 28.32 8.23
CA SER A 252 16.79 28.24 9.27
C SER A 252 18.18 28.01 8.66
N PHE A 253 18.29 27.10 7.70
CA PHE A 253 19.53 26.82 7.00
C PHE A 253 20.03 28.04 6.19
N LEU A 254 19.12 28.71 5.50
CA LEU A 254 19.40 29.92 4.72
C LEU A 254 19.85 31.08 5.61
N GLN A 255 19.19 31.29 6.74
CA GLN A 255 19.56 32.34 7.71
C GLN A 255 20.96 32.10 8.28
N LYS A 256 21.27 30.84 8.62
CA LYS A 256 22.54 30.46 9.25
C LYS A 256 23.72 30.51 8.28
N TYR A 257 23.54 30.04 7.05
CA TYR A 257 24.65 29.84 6.11
C TYR A 257 24.60 30.70 4.85
N GLY A 258 23.51 31.42 4.60
CA GLY A 258 23.32 32.22 3.38
C GLY A 258 24.37 33.33 3.23
N MET A 259 24.81 33.94 4.33
CA MET A 259 25.86 34.97 4.32
C MET A 259 27.24 34.43 3.90
N GLN A 260 27.47 33.12 4.01
CA GLN A 260 28.71 32.47 3.58
C GLN A 260 28.83 32.38 2.04
N ILE A 261 27.73 32.65 1.32
CA ILE A 261 27.68 32.72 -0.14
C ILE A 261 27.77 34.19 -0.56
N GLN A 262 29.00 34.64 -0.83
CA GLN A 262 29.31 36.00 -1.25
C GLN A 262 29.26 36.16 -2.78
N GLY A 263 28.74 37.29 -3.26
CA GLY A 263 28.61 37.67 -4.67
C GLY A 263 27.29 37.26 -5.31
N GLU A 264 26.62 38.18 -6.01
CA GLU A 264 25.28 37.98 -6.61
C GLU A 264 25.24 36.77 -7.56
N ARG A 265 26.23 36.62 -8.45
CA ARG A 265 26.32 35.48 -9.38
C ARG A 265 26.48 34.12 -8.69
N TYR A 266 26.98 34.09 -7.45
CA TYR A 266 27.08 32.86 -6.68
C TYR A 266 25.81 32.58 -5.88
N LYS A 267 25.08 33.62 -5.46
CA LYS A 267 23.77 33.45 -4.82
C LYS A 267 22.79 32.76 -5.78
N GLU A 268 22.67 33.22 -7.02
CA GLU A 268 21.78 32.58 -8.01
C GLU A 268 22.15 31.12 -8.33
N ARG A 269 23.45 30.78 -8.27
CA ARG A 269 23.93 29.42 -8.58
C ARG A 269 23.69 28.42 -7.44
N TYR A 270 23.74 28.87 -6.19
CA TYR A 270 23.68 27.98 -5.02
C TYR A 270 22.35 28.10 -4.27
N ILE A 271 21.81 29.31 -4.12
CA ILE A 271 20.50 29.59 -3.51
C ILE A 271 19.51 29.80 -4.66
N LYS A 272 19.00 28.69 -5.21
CA LYS A 272 18.13 28.70 -6.40
C LYS A 272 16.69 29.12 -6.10
N TYR A 273 16.25 28.92 -4.86
CA TYR A 273 14.85 29.09 -4.46
C TYR A 273 14.71 29.99 -3.24
N THR A 274 13.71 30.85 -3.25
CA THR A 274 13.13 31.46 -2.05
C THR A 274 12.15 30.49 -1.37
N SER A 275 11.82 30.73 -0.10
CA SER A 275 10.80 29.94 0.60
C SER A 275 9.46 29.92 -0.13
N GLU A 276 9.05 31.07 -0.68
CA GLU A 276 7.79 31.19 -1.44
C GLU A 276 7.84 30.42 -2.76
N GLU A 277 8.98 30.42 -3.47
CA GLU A 277 9.15 29.61 -4.68
C GLU A 277 9.14 28.11 -4.40
N LEU A 278 9.77 27.67 -3.30
CA LEU A 278 9.70 26.26 -2.87
C LEU A 278 8.25 25.85 -2.59
N LYS A 279 7.54 26.67 -1.82
CA LYS A 279 6.13 26.45 -1.48
C LYS A 279 5.26 26.39 -2.73
N PHE A 280 5.41 27.37 -3.62
CA PHE A 280 4.65 27.42 -4.88
C PHE A 280 4.92 26.20 -5.75
N LYS A 281 6.19 25.83 -5.93
CA LYS A 281 6.56 24.65 -6.73
C LYS A 281 6.00 23.37 -6.15
N MET A 282 6.06 23.21 -4.82
CA MET A 282 5.44 22.08 -4.14
C MET A 282 3.91 22.06 -4.34
N LEU A 283 3.21 23.17 -4.14
CA LEU A 283 1.76 23.23 -4.35
C LEU A 283 1.36 22.90 -5.80
N SER A 284 2.13 23.40 -6.78
CA SER A 284 1.87 23.12 -8.20
C SER A 284 1.95 21.63 -8.55
N ILE A 285 2.81 20.85 -7.87
CA ILE A 285 2.89 19.40 -8.05
C ILE A 285 1.63 18.72 -7.53
N THR A 286 1.10 19.18 -6.39
CA THR A 286 -0.16 18.67 -5.84
C THR A 286 -1.33 18.93 -6.79
N GLU A 287 -1.39 20.12 -7.38
CA GLU A 287 -2.40 20.50 -8.38
C GLU A 287 -2.27 19.70 -9.68
N ALA A 288 -1.04 19.50 -10.18
CA ALA A 288 -0.78 18.67 -11.34
C ALA A 288 -1.21 17.22 -11.11
N ASN A 289 -0.91 16.65 -9.94
CA ASN A 289 -1.32 15.30 -9.57
C ASN A 289 -2.86 15.20 -9.47
N LEU A 290 -3.53 16.22 -8.91
CA LEU A 290 -5.00 16.29 -8.91
C LEU A 290 -5.57 16.25 -10.34
N ALA A 291 -4.97 17.01 -11.27
CA ALA A 291 -5.40 17.02 -12.66
C ALA A 291 -5.18 15.67 -13.35
N LEU A 292 -4.02 15.03 -13.17
CA LEU A 292 -3.71 13.73 -13.77
C LEU A 292 -4.70 12.63 -13.34
N ASN A 293 -5.08 12.60 -12.06
CA ASN A 293 -6.03 11.60 -11.53
C ASN A 293 -7.50 11.91 -11.88
N SER A 294 -7.80 13.04 -12.51
CA SER A 294 -9.18 13.36 -12.96
C SER A 294 -9.53 12.83 -14.35
N PHE A 295 -8.54 12.26 -15.06
CA PHE A 295 -8.69 11.70 -16.41
C PHE A 295 -8.74 10.16 -16.45
N GLU A 296 -8.65 9.49 -15.29
CA GLU A 296 -8.84 8.03 -15.10
C GLU A 296 -10.12 7.74 -14.32
#